data_AF-Q116B7-F1
#
_entry.id   AF-Q116B7-F1
#
_cell.length_a   1.000
_cell.length_b   1.000
_cell.length_c   1.000
_cell.angle_alpha   90.00
_cell.angle_beta   90.00
_cell.angle_gamma   90.00
#
_symmetry.space_group_name_H-M   'P 1'
#
loop_
_entity.id
_entity.type
_entity.pdbx_description
1 polymer ?
#
loop_
_entity_poly.entity_id
_entity_poly.type
_entity_poly.pdbx_seq_one_letter_code
_entity_poly.pdbx_strand_id
1 'polypeptide(L)' 'MVTELGKVGNQFDSLGYIGVNTYQRKYFDNGNFLEYFGTPYGFNKLGVEKIGELEYVTRRVLLNIDAY' A
#
# COMPACT_ATOMS: atom_id res chain seq x y z
N MET A 1 4.09 1.62 15.14
CA MET A 1 4.95 1.27 14.00
C MET A 1 4.66 2.26 12.89
N VAL A 2 5.64 3.07 12.55
CA VAL A 2 5.51 4.20 11.62
C VAL A 2 5.89 3.68 10.23
N THR A 3 4.89 3.35 9.41
CA THR A 3 5.07 2.98 8.00
C THR A 3 5.31 4.24 7.16
N GLU A 4 6.30 5.06 7.55
CA GLU A 4 6.45 6.44 7.07
C GLU A 4 7.89 6.80 6.68
N LEU A 5 8.78 5.80 6.52
CA LEU A 5 10.13 6.04 6.00
C LEU A 5 10.18 6.22 4.47
N GLY A 6 9.04 6.17 3.76
CA GLY A 6 8.99 6.16 2.29
C GLY A 6 8.19 7.27 1.61
N LYS A 7 7.61 8.21 2.36
CA LYS A 7 6.65 9.18 1.84
C LYS A 7 7.25 10.55 1.55
N VAL A 8 8.18 10.60 0.61
CA VAL A 8 8.81 11.86 0.20
C VAL A 8 8.78 11.96 -1.32
N GLY A 9 8.11 12.99 -1.83
CA GLY A 9 8.01 13.25 -3.27
C GLY A 9 7.01 12.33 -3.99
N ASN A 10 7.33 11.96 -5.23
CA ASN A 10 6.53 11.02 -6.02
C ASN A 10 6.59 9.63 -5.39
N GLN A 11 5.43 9.02 -5.14
CA GLN A 11 5.34 7.80 -4.35
C GLN A 11 4.33 6.78 -4.91
N PHE A 12 4.51 5.53 -4.49
CA PHE A 12 3.51 4.47 -4.60
C PHE A 12 3.06 4.09 -3.19
N ASP A 13 1.74 4.02 -2.99
CA ASP A 13 1.16 3.52 -1.75
C ASP A 13 0.89 2.03 -1.88
N SER A 14 1.43 1.23 -0.95
CA SER A 14 1.24 -0.23 -0.94
C SER A 14 -0.16 -0.62 -0.46
N LEU A 15 -0.59 -1.86 -0.71
CA LEU A 15 -1.87 -2.36 -0.19
C LEU A 15 -1.89 -2.47 1.34
N GLY A 16 -0.72 -2.54 1.97
CA GLY A 16 -0.57 -2.46 3.43
C GLY A 16 -0.64 -1.03 3.98
N TYR A 17 -0.78 -0.02 3.12
CA TYR A 17 -0.73 1.39 3.52
C TYR A 17 -1.96 1.82 4.33
N ILE A 18 -3.16 1.49 3.84
CA ILE A 18 -4.43 1.85 4.47
C ILE A 18 -5.25 0.59 4.68
N GLY A 19 -5.71 0.41 5.91
CA GLY A 19 -6.69 -0.59 6.30
C GLY A 19 -7.87 0.06 6.99
N VAL A 20 -8.94 -0.71 7.18
CA VAL A 20 -10.17 -0.28 7.85
C VAL A 20 -10.24 -0.91 9.24
N ASN A 21 -10.58 -0.11 10.24
CA ASN A 21 -10.90 -0.63 11.56
C ASN A 21 -12.27 -1.31 11.51
N THR A 22 -12.32 -2.59 11.85
CA THR A 22 -13.57 -3.34 12.05
C THR A 22 -13.80 -3.58 13.54
N TYR A 23 -14.99 -4.06 13.92
CA TYR A 23 -15.28 -4.48 15.29
C TYR A 23 -14.28 -5.53 15.81
N GLN A 24 -13.76 -6.36 14.92
CA GLN A 24 -12.81 -7.40 15.29
C GLN A 24 -11.40 -6.80 15.38
N ARG A 25 -10.87 -6.26 14.28
CA ARG A 25 -9.46 -5.91 14.08
C ARG A 25 -9.25 -4.93 12.91
N LYS A 26 -8.00 -4.51 12.67
CA LYS A 26 -7.59 -3.77 11.47
C LYS A 26 -7.54 -4.69 10.25
N TYR A 27 -8.49 -4.50 9.34
CA TYR A 27 -8.67 -5.27 8.12
C TYR A 27 -8.01 -4.58 6.92
N PHE A 28 -7.34 -5.37 6.08
CA PHE A 28 -6.61 -4.94 4.90
C PHE A 28 -7.05 -5.75 3.67
N ASP A 29 -6.53 -5.39 2.51
CA ASP A 29 -6.81 -6.04 1.23
C ASP A 29 -6.77 -7.57 1.32
N ASN A 30 -7.66 -8.22 0.56
CA ASN A 30 -7.73 -9.68 0.42
C ASN A 30 -7.78 -10.44 1.76
N GLY A 31 -8.61 -9.98 2.70
CA GLY A 31 -8.88 -10.72 3.94
C GLY A 31 -7.80 -10.64 5.02
N ASN A 32 -6.78 -9.79 4.85
CA ASN A 32 -5.64 -9.79 5.77
C ASN A 32 -5.89 -8.92 7.00
N PHE A 33 -5.38 -9.35 8.15
CA PHE A 33 -5.33 -8.52 9.36
C PHE A 33 -3.89 -8.14 9.66
N LEU A 34 -3.66 -6.93 10.18
CA LEU A 34 -2.31 -6.36 10.35
C LEU A 34 -1.34 -7.31 11.07
N GLU A 35 -1.80 -7.94 12.14
CA GLU A 35 -1.00 -8.86 12.96
C GLU A 35 -0.51 -10.11 12.22
N TYR A 36 -1.06 -10.43 11.04
CA TYR A 36 -0.64 -11.58 10.25
C TYR A 36 0.52 -11.27 9.30
N PHE A 37 0.78 -9.99 9.00
CA PHE A 37 1.79 -9.60 8.01
C PHE A 37 2.69 -8.44 8.42
N GLY A 38 2.31 -7.68 9.45
CA GLY A 38 3.12 -6.61 10.02
C GLY A 38 4.14 -7.16 11.01
N THR A 39 5.42 -6.83 10.79
CA THR A 39 6.53 -7.15 11.68
C THR A 39 7.23 -5.84 12.08
N PRO A 40 8.10 -5.81 13.11
CA PRO A 40 8.87 -4.60 13.44
C PRO A 40 9.75 -4.05 12.30
N TYR A 41 10.05 -4.86 11.27
CA TYR A 41 10.90 -4.48 10.14
C TYR A 41 10.13 -4.07 8.89
N GLY A 42 8.81 -4.18 8.89
CA GLY A 42 7.96 -3.81 7.76
C GLY A 42 6.85 -4.82 7.52
N PHE A 43 6.45 -4.96 6.26
CA PHE A 43 5.38 -5.85 5.84
C PHE A 43 5.92 -7.07 5.12
N ASN A 44 5.56 -8.27 5.58
CA ASN A 44 5.92 -9.52 4.91
C ASN A 44 4.96 -9.85 3.75
N LYS A 45 3.83 -9.14 3.67
CA LYS A 45 2.81 -9.22 2.61
C LYS A 45 2.23 -7.82 2.41
N LEU A 46 1.72 -7.53 1.22
CA LEU A 46 1.08 -6.24 0.89
C LEU A 46 2.04 -5.03 0.94
N GLY A 47 3.34 -5.25 1.08
CA GLY A 47 4.36 -4.21 0.91
C GLY A 47 4.59 -3.87 -0.56
N VAL A 48 5.15 -2.67 -0.80
CA VAL A 48 5.37 -2.13 -2.16
C VAL A 48 6.38 -2.98 -2.95
N GLU A 49 7.31 -3.63 -2.24
CA GLU A 49 8.31 -4.53 -2.79
C GLU A 49 7.68 -5.73 -3.51
N LYS A 50 6.50 -6.19 -3.06
CA LYS A 50 5.79 -7.32 -3.68
C LYS A 50 5.24 -7.03 -5.06
N ILE A 51 4.91 -5.78 -5.35
CA ILE A 51 4.54 -5.36 -6.71
C ILE A 51 5.79 -4.96 -7.51
N GLY A 52 6.82 -4.42 -6.84
CA GLY A 52 8.11 -4.13 -7.47
C GLY A 52 8.78 -5.36 -8.09
N GLU A 53 8.61 -6.55 -7.51
CA GLU A 53 9.05 -7.84 -8.07
C GLU A 53 8.45 -8.15 -9.46
N LEU A 54 7.27 -7.60 -9.78
CA LEU A 54 6.55 -7.82 -11.05
C LEU A 54 6.68 -6.65 -12.04
N GLU A 55 7.30 -5.54 -11.63
CA GLU A 55 7.38 -4.26 -12.34
C GLU A 55 6.08 -3.45 -12.43
N TYR A 56 6.22 -2.11 -12.52
CA TYR A 56 5.12 -1.15 -12.70
C TYR A 56 4.97 -0.72 -14.17
N VAL A 57 5.11 -1.67 -15.11
CA VAL A 57 4.99 -1.38 -16.55
C VAL A 57 3.58 -1.70 -17.00
N THR A 58 2.81 -0.66 -17.31
CA THR A 58 1.42 -0.78 -17.76
C THR A 58 1.04 0.36 -18.69
N ARG A 59 -0.13 0.25 -19.32
CA ARG A 59 -0.74 1.34 -20.07
C ARG A 59 -1.19 2.43 -19.09
N ARG A 60 -0.86 3.69 -19.38
CA ARG A 60 -1.26 4.85 -18.57
C ARG A 60 -2.21 5.77 -19.36
N VAL A 61 -3.11 6.43 -18.66
CA VAL A 61 -4.02 7.45 -19.20
C VAL A 61 -3.82 8.74 -18.39
N LEU A 62 -3.70 9.87 -19.08
CA LEU A 62 -3.69 11.19 -18.46
C LEU A 62 -5.10 11.78 -18.52
N LEU A 63 -5.73 11.97 -17.37
CA LEU A 63 -6.97 12.73 -17.23
C LEU A 63 -6.64 14.13 -16.71
N ASN A 64 -6.76 15.15 -17.56
CA ASN A 64 -6.53 16.54 -17.17
C ASN A 64 -7.83 17.17 -16.67
N ILE A 65 -7.90 17.46 -15.36
CA ILE A 65 -9.10 18.03 -14.70
C ILE A 65 -9.11 19.56 -14.77
N ASP A 66 -7.96 20.19 -14.97
CA ASP A 66 -7.78 21.66 -14.96
C ASP A 66 -7.95 22.30 -16.37
N ALA A 67 -8.27 21.49 -17.39
CA ALA A 67 -8.33 21.95 -18.77
C ALA A 67 -9.54 22.86 -19.11
N TYR A 68 -10.37 23.21 -18.11
CA TYR A 68 -11.59 24.01 -18.28
C TYR A 68 -11.81 25.00 -17.13
#